data_AF-A0A167VDM7-F1
#
_entry.id   AF-A0A167VDM7-F1
#
_cell.length_a   1.000
_cell.length_b   1.000
_cell.length_c   1.000
_cell.angle_alpha   90.00
_cell.angle_beta   90.00
_cell.angle_gamma   90.00
#
_symmetry.space_group_name_H-M   'P 1'
#
loop_
_entity.id
_entity.type
_entity.pdbx_description
1 polymer ?
#
loop_
_entity_poly.entity_id
_entity_poly.type
_entity_poly.pdbx_seq_one_letter_code
_entity_poly.pdbx_strand_id
1 'polypeptide(L)'
;MGQIFGDPPYPRECRDLRFFSNAYPWLAFTPTTPRYQGTLLGRLACSKHSLIPKGWVEWRRHTWFMADNIYEGWQNLEIALAAITQELLQFSGVTLPTEWQWFPLPSKYAYQCGHLGKDKFLRSVLLARDAFVPLMAHCSFAIAMTKDFTKENPPWARRLLDIGVRPSFVQEL
;
A
#
# COMPACT_ATOMS: atom_id res chain seq x y z
N MET A 1 10.87 2.46 -25.76
CA MET A 1 9.64 2.17 -24.99
C MET A 1 9.19 3.47 -24.34
N GLY A 2 7.93 3.88 -24.48
CA GLY A 2 7.43 5.11 -23.87
C GLY A 2 7.42 5.01 -22.34
N GLN A 3 7.66 6.13 -21.65
CA GLN A 3 7.52 6.21 -20.19
C GLN A 3 6.07 5.86 -19.79
N ILE A 4 5.91 4.80 -18.99
CA ILE A 4 4.59 4.34 -18.50
C ILE A 4 4.10 5.25 -17.36
N PHE A 5 5.00 5.70 -16.49
CA PHE A 5 4.68 6.65 -15.43
C PHE A 5 5.50 7.93 -15.59
N GLY A 6 5.02 9.02 -14.99
CA GLY A 6 5.84 10.21 -14.81
C GLY A 6 7.11 9.93 -13.99
N ASP A 7 8.07 10.85 -14.02
CA ASP A 7 9.28 10.80 -13.20
C ASP A 7 9.27 11.95 -12.17
N PRO A 8 9.07 11.69 -10.87
CA PRO A 8 8.78 10.38 -10.25
C PRO A 8 7.32 9.93 -10.49
N PRO A 9 7.02 8.62 -10.38
CA PRO A 9 5.69 8.09 -10.63
C PRO A 9 4.69 8.52 -9.54
N TYR A 10 3.50 8.95 -9.96
CA TYR A 10 2.40 9.31 -9.07
C TYR A 10 1.45 8.13 -8.87
N PRO A 11 1.05 7.80 -7.62
CA PRO A 11 0.19 6.64 -7.35
C PRO A 11 -1.16 6.64 -8.09
N ARG A 12 -1.69 7.83 -8.43
CA ARG A 12 -2.93 7.96 -9.21
C ARG A 12 -2.82 7.34 -10.61
N GLU A 13 -1.61 7.29 -11.18
CA GLU A 13 -1.36 6.75 -12.52
C GLU A 13 -1.58 5.23 -12.57
N CYS A 14 -1.55 4.54 -11.42
CA CYS A 14 -1.90 3.12 -11.33
C CYS A 14 -3.41 2.86 -11.44
N ARG A 15 -4.24 3.89 -11.28
CA ARG A 15 -5.72 3.77 -11.35
C ARG A 15 -6.25 3.93 -12.77
N ASP A 16 -5.44 4.42 -13.70
CA ASP A 16 -5.78 4.47 -15.12
C ASP A 16 -5.83 3.02 -15.65
N LEU A 17 -6.92 2.65 -16.33
CA LEU A 17 -7.06 1.35 -16.99
C LEU A 17 -5.96 1.18 -18.05
N ARG A 18 -4.88 0.50 -17.70
CA ARG A 18 -3.75 0.17 -18.59
C ARG A 18 -3.52 -1.33 -18.51
N PHE A 19 -3.88 -2.03 -19.58
CA PHE A 19 -3.97 -3.49 -19.55
C PHE A 19 -2.62 -4.22 -19.63
N PHE A 20 -1.53 -3.57 -20.04
CA PHE A 20 -0.29 -4.28 -20.35
C PHE A 20 0.96 -3.50 -19.92
N SER A 21 1.56 -3.94 -18.80
CA SER A 21 2.97 -3.69 -18.48
C SER A 21 3.55 -4.95 -17.85
N ASN A 22 4.57 -5.52 -18.48
CA ASN A 22 5.31 -6.64 -17.89
C ASN A 22 6.08 -6.21 -16.64
N ALA A 23 6.45 -4.93 -16.53
CA ALA A 23 7.09 -4.40 -15.33
C ALA A 23 6.12 -4.32 -14.15
N TYR A 24 4.81 -4.20 -14.42
CA TYR A 24 3.77 -4.01 -13.40
C TYR A 24 2.54 -4.91 -13.64
N PRO A 25 2.69 -6.25 -13.58
CA PRO A 25 1.61 -7.20 -13.86
C PRO A 25 0.46 -7.12 -12.85
N TRP A 26 0.73 -6.60 -11.65
CA TRP A 26 -0.25 -6.38 -10.59
C TRP A 26 -1.19 -5.19 -10.87
N LEU A 27 -0.94 -4.37 -11.90
CA LEU A 27 -1.78 -3.19 -12.19
C LEU A 27 -3.26 -3.54 -12.40
N ALA A 28 -3.53 -4.72 -12.97
CA ALA A 28 -4.89 -5.22 -13.16
C ALA A 28 -5.67 -5.42 -11.85
N PHE A 29 -4.97 -5.52 -10.72
CA PHE A 29 -5.55 -5.66 -9.38
C PHE A 29 -5.72 -4.30 -8.66
N THR A 30 -5.35 -3.19 -9.31
CA THR A 30 -5.46 -1.86 -8.70
C THR A 30 -6.92 -1.42 -8.61
N PRO A 31 -7.46 -1.16 -7.41
CA PRO A 31 -8.84 -0.70 -7.30
C PRO A 31 -8.94 0.73 -7.86
N THR A 32 -9.85 0.93 -8.82
CA THR A 32 -10.13 2.25 -9.40
C THR A 32 -10.64 3.22 -8.34
N THR A 33 -11.46 2.72 -7.41
CA THR A 33 -12.01 3.49 -6.29
C THR A 33 -11.69 2.78 -4.97
N PRO A 34 -10.52 3.07 -4.35
CA PRO A 34 -10.13 2.41 -3.11
C PRO A 34 -11.07 2.80 -1.97
N ARG A 35 -11.59 1.79 -1.25
CA ARG A 35 -12.40 1.98 -0.04
C ARG A 35 -11.53 1.68 1.18
N TYR A 36 -11.21 2.72 1.94
CA TYR A 36 -10.45 2.60 3.18
C TYR A 36 -11.39 2.28 4.34
N GLN A 37 -11.72 1.00 4.50
CA GLN A 37 -12.65 0.47 5.52
C GLN A 37 -11.98 -0.63 6.35
N GLY A 38 -12.64 -1.13 7.38
CA GLY A 38 -12.08 -2.16 8.26
C GLY A 38 -11.01 -1.63 9.23
N THR A 39 -10.45 -2.52 10.05
CA THR A 39 -9.44 -2.17 11.06
C THR A 39 -8.05 -1.97 10.45
N LEU A 40 -7.80 -2.62 9.31
CA LEU A 40 -6.55 -2.58 8.58
C LEU A 40 -6.48 -1.33 7.71
N LEU A 41 -7.38 -1.17 6.74
CA LEU A 41 -7.35 -0.04 5.80
C LEU A 41 -8.03 1.23 6.32
N GLY A 42 -8.88 1.15 7.34
CA GLY A 42 -9.53 2.32 7.94
C GLY A 42 -8.55 3.38 8.45
N ARG A 43 -7.32 2.97 8.80
CA ARG A 43 -6.24 3.91 9.17
C ARG A 43 -5.75 4.80 8.02
N LEU A 44 -6.15 4.51 6.79
CA LEU A 44 -5.84 5.30 5.59
C LEU A 44 -7.00 6.24 5.20
N ALA A 45 -8.13 6.20 5.92
CA ALA A 45 -9.35 6.96 5.62
C ALA A 45 -9.24 8.46 5.98
N CYS A 46 -8.35 9.16 5.28
CA CYS A 46 -8.14 10.59 5.40
C CYS A 46 -8.31 11.33 4.07
N SER A 47 -8.64 12.62 4.18
CA SER A 47 -8.61 13.61 3.11
C SER A 47 -7.81 14.83 3.57
N LYS A 48 -7.42 15.72 2.65
CA LYS A 48 -6.67 16.94 2.99
C LYS A 48 -7.35 17.73 4.13
N HIS A 49 -8.67 17.84 4.08
CA HIS A 49 -9.48 18.59 5.03
C HIS A 49 -9.66 17.88 6.38
N SER A 50 -9.53 16.55 6.43
CA SER A 50 -9.73 15.79 7.67
C SER A 50 -8.44 15.60 8.49
N LEU A 51 -7.26 15.79 7.90
CA LEU A 51 -5.98 15.48 8.56
C LEU A 51 -5.77 16.29 9.84
N ILE A 52 -6.08 17.58 9.82
CA ILE A 52 -5.89 18.46 10.98
C ILE A 52 -7.01 18.29 12.01
N PRO A 53 -8.31 18.35 11.63
CA PRO A 53 -9.39 18.19 12.61
C PRO A 53 -9.39 16.83 13.33
N LYS A 54 -8.90 15.77 12.67
CA LYS A 54 -8.75 14.45 13.29
C LYS A 54 -7.49 14.30 14.14
N GLY A 55 -6.63 15.33 14.23
CA GLY A 55 -5.36 15.27 14.96
C GLY A 55 -4.34 14.30 14.37
N TRP A 56 -4.40 14.03 13.05
CA TRP A 56 -3.44 13.13 12.40
C TRP A 56 -2.10 13.80 12.13
N VAL A 57 -2.11 15.13 12.08
CA VAL A 57 -0.92 15.94 11.86
C VAL A 57 -0.79 16.95 12.98
N GLU A 58 0.44 17.15 13.41
CA GLU A 58 0.76 18.01 14.53
C GLU A 58 1.90 18.97 14.15
N TRP A 59 1.86 20.16 14.74
CA TRP A 59 2.93 21.13 14.63
C TRP A 59 3.80 21.03 15.89
N ARG A 60 5.02 20.51 15.74
CA ARG A 60 6.00 20.40 16.83
C ARG A 60 7.38 20.82 16.34
N ARG A 61 8.16 21.50 17.20
CA ARG A 61 9.55 21.92 16.88
C ARG A 61 9.66 22.65 15.53
N HIS A 62 8.75 23.59 15.28
CA HIS A 62 8.69 24.38 14.04
C HIS A 62 8.55 23.55 12.74
N THR A 63 8.06 22.33 12.83
CA THR A 63 7.84 21.44 11.68
C THR A 63 6.52 20.68 11.83
N TRP A 64 5.90 20.36 10.70
CA TRP A 64 4.69 19.52 10.64
C TRP A 64 5.09 18.05 10.61
N PHE A 65 4.46 17.26 11.48
CA PHE A 65 4.64 15.81 11.57
C PHE A 65 3.29 15.11 11.56
N MET A 66 3.33 13.80 11.31
CA MET A 66 2.21 12.91 11.56
C MET A 66 2.24 12.55 13.03
N ALA A 67 1.07 12.49 13.68
CA ALA A 67 0.96 12.04 15.06
C ALA A 67 1.57 10.63 15.20
N ASP A 68 2.33 10.39 16.26
CA ASP A 68 3.20 9.21 16.39
C ASP A 68 2.42 7.90 16.27
N ASN A 69 1.23 7.82 16.86
CA ASN A 69 0.34 6.64 16.76
C ASN A 69 -0.16 6.38 15.33
N ILE A 70 -0.44 7.43 14.56
CA ILE A 70 -0.87 7.32 13.16
C ILE A 70 0.32 6.90 12.29
N TYR A 71 1.48 7.52 12.53
CA TYR A 71 2.74 7.21 11.87
C TYR A 71 3.11 5.73 12.05
N GLU A 72 3.15 5.24 13.29
CA GLU A 72 3.44 3.84 13.61
C GLU A 72 2.41 2.91 12.96
N GLY A 73 1.13 3.29 12.98
CA GLY A 73 0.06 2.54 12.34
C GLY A 73 0.25 2.39 10.83
N TRP A 74 0.73 3.43 10.15
CA TRP A 74 1.03 3.40 8.71
C TRP A 74 2.31 2.63 8.41
N GLN A 75 3.38 2.86 9.18
CA GLN A 75 4.65 2.18 9.01
C GLN A 75 4.50 0.66 9.19
N ASN A 76 3.82 0.23 10.26
CA ASN A 76 3.56 -1.18 10.51
C ASN A 76 2.70 -1.80 9.41
N LEU A 77 1.74 -1.04 8.86
CA LEU A 77 0.91 -1.52 7.75
C LEU A 77 1.73 -1.70 6.46
N GLU A 78 2.59 -0.74 6.11
CA GLU A 78 3.48 -0.84 4.95
C GLU A 78 4.39 -2.05 5.06
N ILE A 79 5.06 -2.21 6.20
CA ILE A 79 5.97 -3.35 6.45
C ILE A 79 5.21 -4.67 6.36
N ALA A 80 4.03 -4.77 6.99
CA ALA A 80 3.23 -5.99 6.97
C ALA A 80 2.77 -6.36 5.56
N LEU A 81 2.22 -5.40 4.79
CA LEU A 81 1.76 -5.66 3.43
C LEU A 81 2.92 -6.02 2.50
N ALA A 82 4.07 -5.36 2.62
CA ALA A 82 5.25 -5.69 1.83
C ALA A 82 5.76 -7.11 2.14
N ALA A 83 5.89 -7.45 3.43
CA ALA A 83 6.33 -8.77 3.86
C ALA A 83 5.36 -9.89 3.42
N ILE A 84 4.06 -9.69 3.61
CA ILE A 84 3.01 -10.63 3.20
C ILE A 84 3.06 -10.85 1.69
N THR A 85 3.17 -9.77 0.91
CA THR A 85 3.26 -9.85 -0.55
C THR A 85 4.48 -10.69 -0.97
N GLN A 86 5.65 -10.44 -0.37
CA GLN A 86 6.87 -11.19 -0.69
C GLN A 86 6.74 -12.68 -0.33
N GLU A 87 6.20 -12.99 0.86
CA GLU A 87 5.97 -14.37 1.30
C GLU A 87 4.99 -15.11 0.37
N LEU A 88 3.90 -14.45 -0.04
CA LEU A 88 2.91 -15.07 -0.92
C LEU A 88 3.44 -15.28 -2.34
N LEU A 89 4.22 -14.34 -2.87
CA LEU A 89 4.86 -14.52 -4.17
C LEU A 89 5.82 -15.72 -4.14
N GLN A 90 6.66 -15.82 -3.09
CA GLN A 90 7.55 -16.96 -2.92
C GLN A 90 6.78 -18.28 -2.76
N PHE A 91 5.72 -18.27 -1.94
CA PHE A 91 4.87 -19.44 -1.70
C PHE A 91 4.12 -19.89 -2.95
N SER A 92 3.67 -18.96 -3.80
CA SER A 92 2.94 -19.27 -5.03
C SER A 92 3.77 -20.01 -6.07
N GLY A 93 5.10 -19.88 -6.03
CA GLY A 93 6.00 -20.40 -7.06
C GLY A 93 5.82 -19.71 -8.43
N VAL A 94 5.13 -18.56 -8.49
CA VAL A 94 4.94 -17.81 -9.74
C VAL A 94 6.27 -17.32 -10.28
N THR A 95 6.48 -17.50 -11.59
CA THR A 95 7.63 -16.90 -12.29
C THR A 95 7.25 -15.48 -12.71
N LEU A 96 7.89 -14.48 -12.11
CA LEU A 96 7.67 -13.08 -12.47
C LEU A 96 8.50 -12.69 -13.70
N PRO A 97 8.03 -11.74 -14.53
CA PRO A 97 8.84 -11.16 -15.61
C PRO A 97 10.17 -10.61 -15.10
N THR A 98 11.21 -10.66 -15.93
CA THR A 98 12.56 -10.19 -15.55
C THR A 98 12.57 -8.68 -15.28
N GLU A 99 11.73 -7.92 -15.99
CA GLU A 99 11.54 -6.48 -15.86
C GLU A 99 10.58 -6.09 -14.74
N TRP A 100 10.08 -7.04 -13.96
CA TRP A 100 9.15 -6.79 -12.86
C TRP A 100 9.74 -5.82 -11.83
N GLN A 101 8.92 -4.86 -11.38
CA GLN A 101 9.31 -3.84 -10.42
C GLN A 101 8.25 -3.60 -9.36
N TRP A 102 8.73 -3.31 -8.16
CA TRP A 102 7.93 -2.68 -7.12
C TRP A 102 7.58 -1.24 -7.50
N PHE A 103 6.34 -0.85 -7.23
CA PHE A 103 5.99 0.56 -7.16
C PHE A 103 6.63 1.21 -5.92
N PRO A 104 6.98 2.51 -5.93
CA PRO A 104 7.50 3.16 -4.73
C PRO A 104 6.58 2.97 -3.51
N LEU A 105 7.15 2.46 -2.42
CA LEU A 105 6.44 2.26 -1.16
C LEU A 105 5.98 3.60 -0.56
N PRO A 106 4.93 3.61 0.29
CA PRO A 106 4.46 4.84 0.94
C PRO A 106 5.57 5.66 1.63
N SER A 107 6.55 5.00 2.26
CA SER A 107 7.74 5.62 2.87
C SER A 107 8.54 6.51 1.90
N LYS A 108 8.52 6.24 0.59
CA LYS A 108 9.20 7.04 -0.43
C LYS A 108 8.58 8.43 -0.64
N TYR A 109 7.38 8.67 -0.13
CA TYR A 109 6.68 9.94 -0.26
C TYR A 109 6.89 10.88 0.95
N ALA A 110 7.88 10.62 1.80
CA ALA A 110 8.35 11.54 2.86
C ALA A 110 7.28 11.99 3.87
N TYR A 111 6.26 11.18 4.12
CA TYR A 111 5.29 11.40 5.21
C TYR A 111 5.91 11.15 6.60
N GLN A 112 7.03 10.42 6.64
CA GLN A 112 7.79 10.07 7.84
C GLN A 112 8.71 11.20 8.33
N CYS A 113 8.98 12.18 7.47
CA CYS A 113 9.86 13.30 7.79
C CYS A 113 9.02 14.52 8.20
N GLY A 114 9.59 15.39 9.03
CA GLY A 114 8.99 16.69 9.35
C GLY A 114 9.14 17.67 8.19
N HIS A 115 8.14 18.52 7.94
CA HIS A 115 8.20 19.55 6.89
C HIS A 115 7.92 20.94 7.46
N LEU A 116 8.67 21.94 7.01
CA LEU A 116 8.42 23.34 7.40
C LEU A 116 7.06 23.85 6.87
N GLY A 117 6.70 23.47 5.65
CA GLY A 117 5.48 23.92 4.98
C GLY A 117 4.29 22.98 5.20
N LYS A 118 3.20 23.52 5.74
CA LYS A 118 1.93 22.80 5.96
C LYS A 118 1.44 22.10 4.70
N ASP A 119 1.27 22.83 3.60
CA ASP A 119 0.72 22.26 2.35
C ASP A 119 1.64 21.20 1.73
N LYS A 120 2.97 21.37 1.86
CA LYS A 120 3.95 20.38 1.42
C LYS A 120 3.79 19.08 2.24
N PHE A 121 3.62 19.20 3.55
CA PHE A 121 3.38 18.07 4.44
C PHE A 121 2.06 17.36 4.14
N LEU A 122 0.96 18.12 4.01
CA LEU A 122 -0.33 17.51 3.70
C LEU A 122 -0.29 16.79 2.34
N ARG A 123 0.43 17.32 1.36
CA ARG A 123 0.65 16.66 0.07
C ARG A 123 1.48 15.37 0.22
N SER A 124 2.54 15.37 1.02
CA SER A 124 3.35 14.17 1.25
C SER A 124 2.54 13.04 1.89
N VAL A 125 1.71 13.36 2.89
CA VAL A 125 0.79 12.40 3.53
C VAL A 125 -0.22 11.83 2.53
N LEU A 126 -0.81 12.66 1.67
CA LEU A 126 -1.79 12.18 0.68
C LEU A 126 -1.13 11.32 -0.42
N LEU A 127 0.08 11.66 -0.84
CA LEU A 127 0.85 10.85 -1.78
C LEU A 127 1.20 9.48 -1.16
N ALA A 128 1.65 9.46 0.10
CA ALA A 128 1.89 8.22 0.82
C ALA A 128 0.60 7.39 0.97
N ARG A 129 -0.53 8.01 1.31
CA ARG A 129 -1.85 7.34 1.35
C ARG A 129 -2.17 6.65 0.02
N ASP A 130 -1.98 7.36 -1.08
CA ASP A 130 -2.31 6.83 -2.39
C ASP A 130 -1.33 5.73 -2.82
N ALA A 131 -0.08 5.75 -2.35
CA ALA A 131 0.91 4.70 -2.58
C ALA A 131 0.59 3.36 -1.90
N PHE A 132 -0.28 3.35 -0.89
CA PHE A 132 -0.83 2.09 -0.36
C PHE A 132 -1.70 1.37 -1.39
N VAL A 133 -2.28 2.06 -2.37
CA VAL A 133 -3.16 1.44 -3.37
C VAL A 133 -2.39 0.47 -4.28
N PRO A 134 -1.25 0.85 -4.88
CA PRO A 134 -0.35 -0.09 -5.52
C PRO A 134 0.09 -1.24 -4.61
N LEU A 135 0.42 -0.97 -3.34
CA LEU A 135 0.86 -2.01 -2.41
C LEU A 135 -0.25 -3.04 -2.11
N MET A 136 -1.48 -2.57 -1.93
CA MET A 136 -2.66 -3.44 -1.83
C MET A 136 -2.83 -4.28 -3.10
N ALA A 137 -2.69 -3.66 -4.28
CA ALA A 137 -2.79 -4.36 -5.55
C ALA A 137 -1.73 -5.46 -5.71
N HIS A 138 -0.50 -5.23 -5.26
CA HIS A 138 0.53 -6.27 -5.22
C HIS A 138 0.12 -7.43 -4.30
N CYS A 139 -0.44 -7.12 -3.13
CA CYS A 139 -0.89 -8.14 -2.19
C CYS A 139 -2.02 -8.99 -2.79
N SER A 140 -3.03 -8.35 -3.40
CA SER A 140 -4.11 -9.05 -4.12
C SER A 140 -3.60 -9.89 -5.29
N PHE A 141 -2.64 -9.37 -6.06
CA PHE A 141 -1.97 -10.13 -7.11
C PHE A 141 -1.26 -11.37 -6.53
N ALA A 142 -0.48 -11.22 -5.46
CA ALA A 142 0.23 -12.32 -4.82
C ALA A 142 -0.74 -13.40 -4.29
N ILE A 143 -1.88 -13.01 -3.71
CA ILE A 143 -2.96 -13.91 -3.30
C ILE A 143 -3.50 -14.67 -4.52
N ALA A 144 -3.86 -13.96 -5.59
CA ALA A 144 -4.44 -14.55 -6.79
C ALA A 144 -3.49 -15.49 -7.54
N MET A 145 -2.17 -15.32 -7.38
CA MET A 145 -1.17 -16.24 -7.94
C MET A 145 -1.05 -17.56 -7.16
N THR A 146 -1.60 -17.65 -5.95
CA THR A 146 -1.60 -18.91 -5.20
C THR A 146 -2.63 -19.89 -5.77
N LYS A 147 -2.26 -21.18 -5.79
CA LYS A 147 -3.18 -22.24 -6.24
C LYS A 147 -4.41 -22.29 -5.33
N ASP A 148 -5.58 -22.46 -5.94
CA ASP A 148 -6.85 -22.60 -5.22
C ASP A 148 -7.19 -21.42 -4.28
N PHE A 149 -6.79 -20.19 -4.65
CA PHE A 149 -6.91 -19.00 -3.79
C PHE A 149 -8.35 -18.65 -3.34
N THR A 150 -9.36 -19.17 -4.03
CA THR A 150 -10.79 -18.93 -3.76
C THR A 150 -11.46 -20.02 -2.91
N LYS A 151 -10.76 -21.09 -2.52
CA LYS A 151 -11.36 -22.17 -1.71
C LYS A 151 -11.66 -21.71 -0.29
N GLU A 152 -12.65 -22.34 0.35
CA GLU A 152 -12.91 -22.21 1.78
C GLU A 152 -11.68 -22.77 2.55
N ASN A 153 -10.94 -21.88 3.21
CA ASN A 153 -9.58 -22.10 3.75
C ASN A 153 -8.48 -22.23 2.68
N PRO A 154 -8.17 -21.13 1.97
CA PRO A 154 -7.22 -21.19 0.87
C PRO A 154 -5.77 -21.35 1.39
N PRO A 155 -4.87 -21.96 0.60
CA PRO A 155 -3.49 -22.22 1.03
C PRO A 155 -2.71 -20.97 1.44
N TRP A 156 -2.97 -19.83 0.78
CA TRP A 156 -2.35 -18.55 1.13
C TRP A 156 -2.70 -18.12 2.55
N ALA A 157 -3.97 -18.25 2.95
CA ALA A 157 -4.44 -17.84 4.27
C ALA A 157 -3.80 -18.71 5.35
N ARG A 158 -3.75 -20.03 5.12
CA ARG A 158 -3.05 -20.96 6.01
C ARG A 158 -1.57 -20.62 6.14
N ARG A 159 -0.90 -20.34 5.02
CA ARG A 159 0.51 -19.96 5.02
C ARG A 159 0.76 -18.71 5.87
N LEU A 160 -0.11 -17.69 5.76
CA LEU A 160 0.01 -16.48 6.58
C LEU A 160 -0.18 -16.75 8.07
N LEU A 161 -1.14 -17.61 8.43
CA LEU A 161 -1.34 -18.03 9.82
C LEU A 161 -0.12 -18.79 10.36
N ASP A 162 0.47 -19.68 9.55
CA ASP A 162 1.64 -20.49 9.94
C ASP A 162 2.88 -19.62 10.22
N ILE A 163 3.04 -18.49 9.52
CA ILE A 163 4.14 -17.53 9.77
C ILE A 163 3.80 -16.48 10.84
N GLY A 164 2.66 -16.63 11.53
CA GLY A 164 2.26 -15.81 12.67
C GLY A 164 1.49 -14.52 12.33
N VAL A 165 0.97 -14.37 11.11
CA VAL A 165 0.07 -13.26 10.80
C VAL A 165 -1.23 -13.43 11.59
N ARG A 166 -1.69 -12.36 12.24
CA ARG A 166 -2.91 -12.38 13.07
C ARG A 166 -4.13 -12.78 12.23
N PRO A 167 -5.02 -13.67 12.72
CA PRO A 167 -6.21 -14.09 11.98
C PRO A 167 -7.11 -12.94 11.52
N SER A 168 -7.28 -11.91 12.34
CA SER A 168 -8.06 -10.72 11.96
C SER A 168 -7.44 -9.95 10.79
N PHE A 169 -6.11 -9.97 10.67
CA PHE A 169 -5.43 -9.37 9.52
C PHE A 169 -5.67 -10.19 8.25
N VAL A 170 -5.58 -11.53 8.35
CA VAL A 170 -5.82 -12.44 7.22
C VAL A 170 -7.25 -12.35 6.70
N GLN A 171 -8.23 -12.13 7.58
CA GLN A 171 -9.64 -11.96 7.20
C GLN A 171 -9.96 -10.64 6.49
N GLU A 172 -9.11 -9.62 6.66
CA GLU A 172 -9.27 -8.28 6.06
C GLU A 172 -8.44 -8.08 4.78
N LEU A 173 -7.70 -9.11 4.33
CA LEU A 173 -6.95 -9.15 3.06
C LEU A 173 -7.84 -9.60 1.90
#